data_AF-A0A4Q3W7S4-F1
#
_entry.id   AF-A0A4Q3W7S4-F1
#
_cell.length_a   1.000
_cell.length_b   1.000
_cell.length_c   1.000
_cell.angle_alpha   90.00
_cell.angle_beta   90.00
_cell.angle_gamma   90.00
#
_symmetry.space_group_name_H-M   'P 1'
#
loop_
_entity.id
_entity.type
_entity.pdbx_description
1 polymer ?
#
loop_
_entity_poly.entity_id
_entity_poly.type
_entity_poly.pdbx_seq_one_letter_code
_entity_poly.pdbx_strand_id
1 'polypeptide(L)'
;MKKAEELHLLNLFTGGFSIMFWFAILVGMVIPVLILINRKGRKPLPMFIAGVMIVIGAWFKRYLIVTPTMLHPFLPMQDVPASYGHYFPSWEEWAIAIGSMAGVLLIITFFVRVFPIIPIQETITEQNEHNEKL
;
A
#
# COMPACT_ATOMS: atom_id res chain seq x y z
N MET A 1 27.71 -6.17 11.91
CA MET A 1 26.24 -5.98 11.79
C MET A 1 25.85 -4.50 11.87
N LYS A 2 26.12 -3.77 12.96
CA LYS A 2 25.71 -2.35 13.11
C LYS A 2 26.10 -1.40 11.95
N LYS A 3 27.32 -1.50 11.38
CA LYS A 3 27.76 -0.64 10.26
C LYS A 3 27.03 -0.89 8.93
N ALA A 4 26.58 -2.12 8.68
CA ALA A 4 25.86 -2.47 7.46
C ALA A 4 24.41 -1.95 7.51
N GLU A 5 23.79 -2.02 8.69
CA GLU A 5 22.47 -1.43 8.95
C GLU A 5 22.51 0.10 8.83
N GLU A 6 23.54 0.74 9.38
CA GLU A 6 23.74 2.18 9.30
C GLU A 6 23.88 2.67 7.84
N LEU A 7 24.67 1.96 7.03
CA LEU A 7 24.80 2.23 5.58
C LEU A 7 23.48 2.05 4.83
N HIS A 8 22.71 1.02 5.16
CA HIS A 8 21.40 0.78 4.57
C HIS A 8 20.41 1.90 4.91
N LEU A 9 20.38 2.33 6.18
CA LEU A 9 19.52 3.43 6.64
C LEU A 9 19.92 4.76 6.02
N LEU A 10 21.21 5.07 5.92
CA LEU A 10 21.71 6.27 5.23
C LEU A 10 21.30 6.25 3.75
N ASN A 11 21.44 5.12 3.06
CA ASN A 11 21.00 5.00 1.67
C ASN A 11 19.49 5.20 1.49
N LEU A 12 18.70 4.82 2.49
CA LEU A 12 17.24 4.99 2.47
C LEU A 12 16.80 6.42 2.82
N PHE A 13 17.48 7.09 3.74
CA PHE A 13 17.12 8.45 4.17
C PHE A 13 17.70 9.56 3.28
N THR A 14 18.94 9.38 2.79
CA THR A 14 19.70 10.40 2.03
C THR A 14 20.34 9.89 0.75
N GLY A 15 20.32 8.57 0.49
CA GLY A 15 20.82 7.97 -0.74
C GLY A 15 19.80 7.95 -1.89
N GLY A 16 20.06 7.10 -2.90
CA GLY A 16 19.29 7.06 -4.15
C GLY A 16 17.80 6.73 -4.02
N PHE A 17 17.38 6.10 -2.92
CA PHE A 17 15.97 5.76 -2.66
C PHE A 17 15.24 6.77 -1.75
N SER A 18 15.92 7.83 -1.30
CA SER A 18 15.38 8.81 -0.35
C SER A 18 14.10 9.49 -0.83
N ILE A 19 14.03 9.91 -2.08
CA ILE A 19 12.83 10.53 -2.64
C ILE A 19 11.61 9.61 -2.58
N MET A 20 11.80 8.34 -2.93
CA MET A 20 10.75 7.32 -2.88
C MET A 20 10.34 7.02 -1.42
N PHE A 21 11.31 7.00 -0.51
CA PHE A 21 11.09 6.80 0.92
C PHE A 21 10.22 7.89 1.54
N TRP A 22 10.59 9.16 1.34
CA TRP A 22 9.80 10.29 1.83
C TRP A 22 8.44 10.36 1.17
N PHE A 23 8.33 10.05 -0.13
CA PHE A 23 7.04 9.93 -0.80
C PHE A 23 6.14 8.87 -0.15
N ALA A 24 6.65 7.67 0.10
CA ALA A 24 5.88 6.58 0.71
C ALA A 24 5.40 6.94 2.13
N ILE A 25 6.22 7.64 2.92
CA ILE A 25 5.83 8.12 4.26
C ILE A 25 4.79 9.23 4.17
N LEU A 26 5.03 10.24 3.33
CA LEU A 26 4.13 11.39 3.24
C LEU A 26 2.76 10.99 2.71
N VAL A 27 2.73 10.24 1.60
CA VAL A 27 1.49 9.82 0.94
C VAL A 27 0.81 8.68 1.67
N GLY A 28 1.57 7.70 2.17
CA GLY A 28 1.02 6.52 2.82
C GLY A 28 0.62 6.70 4.28
N MET A 29 1.15 7.72 4.98
CA MET A 29 0.94 7.91 6.41
C MET A 29 0.61 9.35 6.79
N VAL A 30 1.45 10.32 6.46
CA VAL A 30 1.30 11.70 6.97
C VAL A 30 0.03 12.38 6.44
N ILE A 31 -0.16 12.42 5.12
CA ILE A 31 -1.31 13.09 4.51
C ILE A 31 -2.64 12.43 4.90
N PRO A 32 -2.80 11.09 4.85
CA PRO A 32 -4.03 10.44 5.31
C PRO A 32 -4.37 10.73 6.78
N VAL A 33 -3.36 10.74 7.66
CA VAL A 33 -3.55 11.09 9.09
C VAL A 33 -4.01 12.54 9.25
N LEU A 34 -3.40 13.48 8.51
CA LEU A 34 -3.82 14.89 8.53
C LEU A 34 -5.26 15.08 8.03
N ILE A 35 -5.68 14.34 7.00
CA ILE A 35 -7.06 14.34 6.52
C ILE A 35 -8.01 13.87 7.63
N LEU A 36 -7.65 12.78 8.33
CA LEU A 36 -8.53 12.16 9.33
C LEU A 36 -8.64 12.95 10.64
N ILE A 37 -7.60 13.68 11.03
CA ILE A 37 -7.63 14.58 12.19
C ILE A 37 -8.67 15.68 12.01
N ASN A 38 -8.87 16.14 10.77
CA ASN A 38 -9.81 17.21 10.50
C ASN A 38 -11.26 16.68 10.44
N ARG A 39 -12.18 17.34 11.14
CA ARG A 39 -13.62 17.02 11.14
C ARG A 39 -14.20 16.97 9.72
N LYS A 40 -13.68 17.78 8.81
CA LYS A 40 -14.10 17.83 7.39
C LYS A 40 -13.59 16.65 6.55
N GLY A 41 -12.51 15.99 6.97
CA GLY A 41 -11.92 14.84 6.25
C GLY A 41 -12.62 13.51 6.54
N ARG A 42 -13.52 13.46 7.54
CA ARG A 42 -14.36 12.28 7.84
C ARG A 42 -15.61 12.17 6.95
N LYS A 43 -15.60 12.83 5.79
CA LYS A 43 -16.63 12.74 4.76
C LYS A 43 -16.27 11.60 3.78
N PRO A 44 -17.24 11.00 3.07
CA PRO A 44 -16.99 9.85 2.22
C PRO A 44 -15.93 10.10 1.14
N LEU A 45 -15.96 11.27 0.49
CA LEU A 45 -15.04 11.58 -0.60
C LEU A 45 -13.58 11.79 -0.14
N PRO A 46 -13.28 12.64 0.88
CA PRO A 46 -11.93 12.72 1.44
C PRO A 46 -11.41 11.42 2.03
N MET A 47 -12.27 10.60 2.65
CA MET A 47 -11.88 9.28 3.16
C MET A 47 -11.50 8.31 2.03
N PHE A 48 -12.25 8.33 0.92
CA PHE A 48 -11.91 7.53 -0.25
C PHE A 48 -10.53 7.93 -0.81
N ILE A 49 -10.29 9.23 -0.97
CA ILE A 49 -8.99 9.74 -1.43
C ILE A 49 -7.87 9.31 -0.47
N ALA A 50 -8.06 9.47 0.84
CA ALA A 50 -7.09 9.04 1.85
C ALA A 50 -6.80 7.53 1.76
N GLY A 51 -7.84 6.70 1.57
CA GLY A 51 -7.69 5.25 1.37
C GLY A 51 -6.85 4.90 0.13
N VAL A 52 -7.13 5.55 -1.01
CA VAL A 52 -6.34 5.36 -2.24
C VAL A 52 -4.88 5.77 -2.04
N MET A 53 -4.64 6.90 -1.36
CA MET A 53 -3.27 7.34 -1.03
C MET A 53 -2.52 6.33 -0.16
N ILE A 54 -3.19 5.74 0.85
CA ILE A 54 -2.60 4.71 1.69
C ILE A 54 -2.23 3.47 0.87
N VAL A 55 -3.11 3.01 -0.03
CA VAL A 55 -2.84 1.86 -0.89
C VAL A 55 -1.62 2.11 -1.79
N ILE A 56 -1.56 3.28 -2.42
CA ILE A 56 -0.41 3.67 -3.26
C ILE A 56 0.87 3.72 -2.41
N GLY A 57 0.84 4.41 -1.27
CA GLY A 57 1.99 4.52 -0.36
C GLY A 57 2.46 3.16 0.17
N ALA A 58 1.53 2.25 0.47
CA ALA A 58 1.83 0.89 0.90
C ALA A 58 2.54 0.07 -0.20
N TRP A 59 2.18 0.28 -1.46
CA TRP A 59 2.85 -0.34 -2.59
C TRP A 59 4.29 0.15 -2.74
N PHE A 60 4.52 1.47 -2.70
CA PHE A 60 5.87 2.04 -2.72
C PHE A 60 6.71 1.61 -1.51
N LYS A 61 6.11 1.49 -0.33
CA LYS A 61 6.79 0.92 0.84
C LYS A 61 7.28 -0.50 0.59
N ARG A 62 6.46 -1.35 -0.07
CA ARG A 62 6.87 -2.72 -0.41
C ARG A 62 8.02 -2.72 -1.42
N TYR A 63 7.97 -1.85 -2.43
CA TYR A 63 9.07 -1.67 -3.39
C TYR A 63 10.38 -1.27 -2.69
N LEU A 64 10.31 -0.32 -1.76
CA LEU A 64 11.47 0.17 -0.99
C LEU A 64 12.07 -0.86 -0.03
N ILE A 65 11.31 -1.84 0.42
CA ILE A 65 11.83 -2.90 1.30
C ILE A 65 12.45 -4.01 0.45
N VAL A 66 11.77 -4.43 -0.62
CA VAL A 66 12.21 -5.59 -1.43
C VAL A 66 13.40 -5.24 -2.31
N THR A 67 13.40 -4.09 -2.98
CA THR A 67 14.43 -3.77 -3.97
C THR A 67 15.83 -3.60 -3.35
N PRO A 68 16.03 -2.78 -2.29
CA PRO A 68 17.35 -2.60 -1.71
C PRO A 68 17.86 -3.84 -0.95
N THR A 69 16.97 -4.66 -0.40
CA THR A 69 17.37 -5.93 0.24
C THR A 69 17.84 -6.96 -0.78
N MET A 70 17.35 -6.92 -2.02
CA MET A 70 17.85 -7.74 -3.12
C MET A 70 19.13 -7.19 -3.75
N LEU A 71 19.26 -5.86 -3.84
CA LEU A 71 20.42 -5.19 -4.47
C LEU A 71 21.67 -5.14 -3.58
N HIS A 72 21.55 -5.36 -2.27
CA HIS A 72 22.68 -5.47 -1.35
C HIS A 72 22.85 -6.93 -0.86
N PRO A 73 23.33 -7.85 -1.71
CA PRO A 73 23.67 -9.19 -1.27
C PRO A 73 24.81 -9.15 -0.23
N PHE A 74 24.82 -10.13 0.68
CA PHE A 74 25.88 -10.26 1.69
C PHE A 74 27.27 -10.52 1.09
N LEU A 75 27.35 -10.88 -0.19
CA LEU A 75 28.57 -11.08 -0.95
C LEU A 75 28.83 -9.86 -1.84
N PRO A 76 30.08 -9.40 -1.98
CA PRO A 76 30.41 -8.29 -2.87
C PRO A 76 30.02 -8.66 -4.31
N MET A 77 29.21 -7.80 -4.94
CA MET A 77 28.93 -7.89 -6.37
C MET A 77 30.24 -7.68 -7.13
N GLN A 78 30.80 -8.76 -7.69
CA GLN A 78 31.97 -8.75 -8.55
C GLN A 78 31.55 -9.04 -9.99
N ASP A 79 32.10 -8.30 -10.95
CA ASP A 79 31.89 -8.48 -12.39
C ASP A 79 30.44 -8.36 -12.91
N VAL A 80 29.56 -7.65 -12.20
CA VAL A 80 28.21 -7.35 -12.69
C VAL A 80 28.15 -6.01 -13.45
N PRO A 81 27.46 -5.94 -14.60
CA PRO A 81 27.24 -4.68 -15.30
C PRO A 81 26.55 -3.64 -14.41
N ALA A 82 26.94 -2.37 -14.53
CA ALA A 82 26.38 -1.27 -13.73
C ALA A 82 24.85 -1.14 -13.84
N SER A 83 24.24 -1.68 -14.91
CA SER A 83 22.78 -1.75 -15.09
C SER A 83 22.06 -2.60 -14.04
N TYR A 84 22.73 -3.56 -13.39
CA TYR A 84 22.15 -4.40 -12.34
C TYR A 84 22.06 -3.68 -10.99
N GLY A 85 22.64 -2.48 -10.85
CA GLY A 85 22.55 -1.68 -9.63
C GLY A 85 21.21 -0.95 -9.45
N HIS A 86 20.35 -0.93 -10.48
CA HIS A 86 19.05 -0.28 -10.43
C HIS A 86 17.97 -1.19 -11.03
N TYR A 87 16.99 -1.56 -10.21
CA TYR A 87 15.79 -2.21 -10.69
C TYR A 87 14.78 -1.14 -11.12
N PHE A 88 14.20 -1.31 -12.31
CA PHE A 88 13.03 -0.57 -12.76
C PHE A 88 12.05 -1.55 -13.39
N PRO A 89 10.80 -1.62 -12.91
CA PRO A 89 9.86 -2.64 -13.36
C PRO A 89 9.50 -2.46 -14.84
N SER A 90 9.50 -3.57 -15.57
CA SER A 90 9.09 -3.63 -16.97
C SER A 90 7.57 -3.47 -17.11
N TRP A 91 7.14 -3.17 -18.34
CA TRP A 91 5.71 -3.06 -18.67
C TRP A 91 4.96 -4.36 -18.34
N GLU A 92 5.56 -5.52 -18.59
CA GLU A 92 4.97 -6.83 -18.34
C GLU A 92 4.76 -7.06 -16.84
N GLU A 93 5.72 -6.66 -16.00
CA GLU A 93 5.61 -6.75 -14.55
C GLU A 93 4.46 -5.87 -14.03
N TRP A 94 4.29 -4.67 -14.58
CA TRP A 94 3.14 -3.81 -14.28
C TRP A 94 1.82 -4.43 -14.74
N ALA A 95 1.78 -5.03 -15.92
CA ALA A 95 0.58 -5.68 -16.44
C ALA A 95 0.14 -6.87 -15.57
N ILE A 96 1.09 -7.68 -15.09
CA ILE A 96 0.81 -8.79 -14.17
C ILE A 96 0.29 -8.26 -12.83
N ALA A 97 0.93 -7.22 -12.28
CA ALA A 97 0.50 -6.61 -11.02
C ALA A 97 -0.93 -6.06 -11.11
N ILE A 98 -1.25 -5.27 -12.14
CA ILE A 98 -2.58 -4.71 -12.36
C ILE A 98 -3.59 -5.82 -12.67
N GLY A 99 -3.21 -6.82 -13.47
CA GLY A 99 -4.04 -7.97 -13.80
C GLY A 99 -4.44 -8.77 -12.56
N SER A 100 -3.52 -8.98 -11.62
CA SER A 100 -3.81 -9.66 -10.35
C SER A 100 -4.82 -8.89 -9.49
N MET A 101 -4.68 -7.55 -9.41
CA MET A 101 -5.61 -6.68 -8.68
C MET A 101 -7.00 -6.68 -9.33
N ALA A 102 -7.06 -6.58 -10.65
CA ALA A 102 -8.30 -6.64 -11.41
C ALA A 102 -9.00 -8.00 -11.25
N GLY A 103 -8.23 -9.10 -11.23
CA GLY A 103 -8.77 -10.44 -10.98
C GLY A 103 -9.45 -10.56 -9.61
N VAL A 104 -8.84 -10.03 -8.55
CA VAL A 104 -9.44 -10.00 -7.21
C VAL A 104 -10.73 -9.17 -7.21
N LEU A 105 -10.72 -7.98 -7.81
CA LEU A 105 -11.91 -7.13 -7.90
C LEU A 105 -13.04 -7.78 -8.71
N LEU A 106 -12.71 -8.51 -9.77
CA LEU A 106 -13.68 -9.26 -10.56
C LEU A 106 -14.33 -10.36 -9.71
N ILE A 107 -13.52 -11.14 -8.97
CA ILE A 107 -14.02 -12.18 -8.07
C ILE A 107 -14.96 -11.57 -7.02
N ILE A 108 -14.55 -10.47 -6.37
CA ILE A 108 -15.40 -9.77 -5.40
C ILE A 108 -16.72 -9.33 -6.06
N THR A 109 -16.67 -8.72 -7.24
CA THR A 109 -17.86 -8.25 -7.97
C THR A 109 -18.81 -9.41 -8.30
N PHE A 110 -18.25 -10.57 -8.68
CA PHE A 110 -19.02 -11.77 -8.94
C PHE A 110 -19.75 -12.25 -7.67
N PHE A 111 -19.05 -12.35 -6.53
CA PHE A 111 -19.66 -12.76 -5.27
C PHE A 111 -20.73 -11.78 -4.78
N VAL A 112 -20.50 -10.48 -4.89
CA VAL A 112 -21.48 -9.44 -4.50
C VAL A 112 -22.75 -9.50 -5.35
N ARG A 113 -22.65 -9.98 -6.60
CA ARG A 113 -23.82 -10.15 -7.47
C ARG A 113 -24.59 -11.44 -7.20
N VAL A 114 -23.91 -12.50 -6.74
CA VAL A 114 -24.54 -13.81 -6.47
C VAL A 114 -25.08 -13.90 -5.04
N PHE A 115 -24.40 -13.30 -4.06
CA PHE A 115 -24.72 -13.38 -2.64
C PHE A 115 -25.07 -12.01 -2.05
N PRO A 116 -25.98 -11.95 -1.06
CA PRO A 116 -26.29 -10.70 -0.38
C PRO A 116 -25.08 -10.21 0.42
N ILE A 117 -24.64 -8.97 0.15
CA ILE A 117 -23.47 -8.37 0.82
C ILE A 117 -23.77 -7.93 2.27
N ILE A 118 -25.06 -7.71 2.58
CA ILE A 118 -25.54 -7.31 3.90
C ILE A 118 -26.23 -8.52 4.53
N PRO A 119 -25.81 -8.94 5.75
CA PRO A 119 -26.45 -10.05 6.45
C PRO A 119 -27.86 -9.64 6.89
N ILE A 120 -28.88 -10.25 6.28
CA ILE A 120 -30.29 -9.92 6.47
C ILE A 120 -30.71 -10.12 7.94
N GLN A 121 -30.28 -11.22 8.56
CA GLN A 121 -30.65 -11.55 9.94
C GLN A 121 -30.12 -10.53 10.96
N GLU A 122 -28.87 -10.11 10.81
CA GLU A 122 -28.26 -9.11 11.71
C GLU A 122 -29.01 -7.78 11.60
N THR A 123 -29.30 -7.34 10.36
CA THR A 123 -30.04 -6.09 10.14
C THR A 123 -31.46 -6.11 10.71
N ILE A 124 -32.16 -7.24 10.66
CA ILE A 124 -33.50 -7.36 11.25
C ILE A 124 -33.41 -7.33 12.79
N THR A 125 -32.41 -7.99 13.36
CA THR A 125 -32.22 -8.05 14.81
C THR A 125 -31.90 -6.67 15.40
N GLU A 126 -30.94 -5.94 14.80
CA GLU A 126 -30.61 -4.57 15.20
C GLU A 126 -31.81 -3.62 15.09
N GLN A 127 -32.63 -3.76 14.04
CA GLN A 127 -33.80 -2.93 13.83
C GLN A 127 -34.92 -3.21 14.85
N ASN A 128 -35.10 -4.47 15.24
CA ASN A 128 -36.06 -4.85 16.28
C ASN A 128 -35.63 -4.33 17.67
N GLU A 129 -34.35 -4.47 18.02
CA GLU A 129 -33.81 -3.90 19.27
C GLU A 129 -33.94 -2.37 19.33
N HIS A 130 -33.78 -1.69 18.20
CA HIS A 130 -33.97 -0.23 18.14
C HIS A 130 -35.43 0.17 18.36
N ASN A 131 -36.37 -0.60 17.79
CA ASN A 131 -37.80 -0.35 17.94
C ASN A 131 -38.33 -0.66 19.35
N GLU A 132 -37.76 -1.63 20.07
CA GLU A 132 -38.13 -1.91 21.47
C GLU A 132 -37.62 -0.84 22.46
N LYS A 133 -36.62 -0.04 22.08
CA LYS A 133 -36.03 1.02 22.93
C LYS A 133 -36.73 2.38 22.80
N LEU A 134 -37.73 2.51 21.91
CA LEU A 134 -38.56 3.70 21.70
C LEU A 134 -39.90 3.58 22.43
#